data_AF-A0A923S348-F1
#
_entry.id   AF-A0A923S348-F1
#
_cell.length_a   1.000
_cell.length_b   1.000
_cell.length_c   1.000
_cell.angle_alpha   90.00
_cell.angle_beta   90.00
_cell.angle_gamma   90.00
#
_symmetry.space_group_name_H-M   'P 1'
#
loop_
_entity.id
_entity.type
_entity.pdbx_description
1 polymer ?
#
loop_
_entity_poly.entity_id
_entity_poly.type
_entity_poly.pdbx_seq_one_letter_code
_entity_poly.pdbx_strand_id
1 'polypeptide(L)'
;MEPRKSIAELRSHVAALVEQEAGLLQKAFELSRDESSRASVGGIFAQVQKIQRERSAFRKQIGDLLGSSRMHSPAEVWQPGVYDYRSEVGSKSVRARVVAGPLGLLVHIPGQSRAVRIETLAGTFDGPLASDDSTSYLA
;
A
#
# COMPACT_ATOMS: atom_id res chain seq x y z
N MET A 1 -14.36 -2.92 -26.91
CA MET A 1 -13.31 -2.10 -26.28
C MET A 1 -13.56 -2.20 -24.78
N GLU A 2 -12.79 -3.01 -24.06
CA GLU A 2 -12.96 -3.18 -22.61
C GLU A 2 -12.82 -1.78 -21.95
N PRO A 3 -13.73 -1.38 -21.04
CA PRO A 3 -13.61 -0.10 -20.37
C PRO A 3 -12.28 -0.09 -19.61
N ARG A 4 -11.42 0.91 -19.87
CA ARG A 4 -10.21 1.13 -19.07
C ARG A 4 -10.68 1.36 -17.63
N LYS A 5 -10.41 0.39 -16.75
CA LYS A 5 -10.63 0.54 -15.31
C LYS A 5 -9.94 1.81 -14.84
N SER A 6 -10.67 2.66 -14.14
CA SER A 6 -10.12 3.88 -13.55
C SER A 6 -9.10 3.55 -12.46
N ILE A 7 -8.18 4.47 -12.18
CA ILE A 7 -7.18 4.31 -11.10
C ILE A 7 -7.87 4.08 -9.74
N ALA A 8 -9.00 4.74 -9.49
CA ALA A 8 -9.79 4.56 -8.27
C ALA A 8 -10.31 3.12 -8.13
N GLU A 9 -10.84 2.54 -9.21
CA GLU A 9 -11.31 1.15 -9.21
C GLU A 9 -10.15 0.17 -9.01
N LEU A 10 -9.00 0.39 -9.65
CA LEU A 10 -7.83 -0.48 -9.48
C LEU A 10 -7.27 -0.43 -8.05
N ARG A 11 -7.23 0.77 -7.43
CA ARG A 11 -6.83 0.93 -6.01
C ARG A 11 -7.79 0.22 -5.07
N SER A 12 -9.11 0.35 -5.32
CA SER A 12 -10.13 -0.37 -4.56
C SER A 12 -9.96 -1.90 -4.64
N HIS A 13 -9.67 -2.44 -5.83
CA HIS A 13 -9.38 -3.87 -6.00
C HIS A 13 -8.12 -4.30 -5.24
N VAL A 14 -7.06 -3.49 -5.24
CA VAL A 14 -5.83 -3.78 -4.47
C VAL A 14 -6.13 -3.83 -2.97
N ALA A 15 -6.93 -2.90 -2.45
CA ALA A 15 -7.32 -2.88 -1.03
C ALA A 15 -8.16 -4.12 -0.65
N ALA A 16 -9.14 -4.49 -1.47
CA ALA A 16 -9.97 -5.68 -1.25
C ALA A 16 -9.11 -6.97 -1.25
N LEU A 17 -8.12 -7.07 -2.12
CA LEU A 17 -7.19 -8.21 -2.16
C LEU A 17 -6.30 -8.28 -0.91
N VAL A 18 -5.89 -7.15 -0.34
CA VAL A 18 -5.15 -7.10 0.93
C VAL A 18 -6.00 -7.62 2.08
N GLU A 19 -7.26 -7.20 2.16
CA GLU A 19 -8.19 -7.69 3.19
C GLU A 19 -8.45 -9.20 3.06
N GLN A 20 -8.61 -9.68 1.82
CA GLN A 20 -8.79 -11.10 1.55
C GLN A 20 -7.54 -11.94 1.92
N GLU A 21 -6.34 -11.43 1.63
CA GLU A 21 -5.09 -12.07 2.06
C GLU A 21 -4.99 -12.15 3.58
N ALA A 22 -5.29 -11.06 4.29
CA ALA A 22 -5.26 -11.02 5.76
C ALA A 22 -6.24 -12.05 6.36
N GLY A 23 -7.47 -12.14 5.84
CA GLY A 23 -8.45 -13.13 6.28
C GLY A 23 -8.01 -14.58 6.03
N LEU A 24 -7.37 -14.86 4.89
CA LEU A 24 -6.84 -16.18 4.58
C LEU A 24 -5.66 -16.57 5.47
N LEU A 25 -4.73 -15.65 5.73
CA LEU A 25 -3.60 -15.89 6.62
C LEU A 25 -4.06 -16.15 8.06
N GLN A 26 -5.05 -15.40 8.54
CA GLN A 26 -5.70 -15.64 9.84
C GLN A 26 -6.31 -17.06 9.90
N LYS A 27 -7.04 -17.46 8.86
CA LYS A 27 -7.63 -18.80 8.78
C LYS A 27 -6.58 -19.91 8.70
N ALA A 28 -5.47 -19.70 7.99
CA ALA A 28 -4.34 -20.62 7.97
C ALA A 28 -3.69 -20.75 9.35
N PHE A 29 -3.57 -19.64 10.09
CA PHE A 29 -3.04 -19.65 11.45
C PHE A 29 -3.94 -20.36 12.46
N GLU A 30 -5.26 -20.25 12.29
CA GLU A 30 -6.23 -21.01 13.09
C GLU A 30 -6.15 -22.50 12.79
N LEU A 31 -6.05 -22.89 11.51
CA LEU A 31 -5.95 -24.28 11.09
C LEU A 31 -4.59 -24.92 11.36
N SER A 32 -3.50 -24.15 11.43
CA SER A 32 -2.17 -24.70 11.73
C SER A 32 -2.03 -25.18 13.18
N ARG A 33 -2.95 -24.76 14.06
CA ARG A 33 -3.06 -25.24 15.44
C ARG A 33 -3.71 -26.62 15.53
N ASP A 34 -4.34 -27.10 14.45
CA ASP A 34 -4.96 -28.42 14.34
C ASP A 34 -4.14 -29.32 13.40
N GLU A 35 -3.54 -30.38 13.96
CA GLU A 35 -2.52 -31.19 13.26
C GLU A 35 -3.08 -31.97 12.05
N SER A 36 -4.41 -32.19 12.02
CA SER A 36 -5.15 -32.81 10.91
C SER A 36 -5.39 -31.89 9.69
N SER A 37 -5.05 -30.60 9.76
CA SER A 37 -5.42 -29.60 8.75
C SER A 37 -4.30 -29.19 7.79
N ARG A 38 -3.16 -29.91 7.75
CA ARG A 38 -2.01 -29.60 6.87
C ARG A 38 -2.37 -29.43 5.38
N ALA A 39 -3.24 -30.30 4.85
CA ALA A 39 -3.69 -30.19 3.45
C ALA A 39 -4.54 -28.93 3.21
N SER A 40 -5.37 -28.55 4.20
CA SER A 40 -6.18 -27.33 4.17
C SER A 40 -5.32 -26.07 4.25
N VAL A 41 -4.26 -26.08 5.06
CA VAL A 41 -3.28 -24.98 5.15
C VAL A 41 -2.53 -24.81 3.83
N GLY A 42 -2.10 -25.91 3.19
CA GLY A 42 -1.47 -25.86 1.86
C GLY A 42 -2.36 -25.22 0.78
N GLY A 43 -3.67 -25.56 0.78
CA GLY A 43 -4.65 -24.94 -0.11
C GLY A 43 -4.84 -23.44 0.13
N ILE A 44 -4.75 -23.00 1.39
CA ILE A 44 -4.80 -21.57 1.74
C ILE A 44 -3.56 -20.82 1.26
N PHE A 45 -2.36 -21.40 1.41
CA PHE A 45 -1.13 -20.80 0.89
C PHE A 45 -1.16 -20.61 -0.63
N ALA A 46 -1.71 -21.58 -1.38
CA ALA A 46 -1.88 -21.46 -2.82
C ALA A 46 -2.84 -20.29 -3.18
N GLN A 47 -3.91 -20.09 -2.40
CA GLN A 47 -4.82 -18.95 -2.58
C GLN A 47 -4.15 -17.62 -2.26
N VAL A 48 -3.37 -17.55 -1.19
CA VAL A 48 -2.57 -16.36 -0.85
C VAL A 48 -1.60 -16.02 -1.99
N GLN A 49 -0.87 -16.99 -2.54
CA GLN A 49 0.03 -16.74 -3.68
C GLN A 49 -0.72 -16.28 -4.94
N LYS A 50 -1.95 -16.75 -5.17
CA LYS A 50 -2.79 -16.26 -6.28
C LYS A 50 -3.17 -14.78 -6.06
N ILE A 51 -3.64 -14.44 -4.87
CA ILE A 51 -3.99 -13.06 -4.48
C ILE A 51 -2.79 -12.13 -4.59
N GLN A 52 -1.61 -12.58 -4.13
CA GLN A 52 -0.38 -11.80 -4.26
C GLN A 52 -0.03 -11.50 -5.72
N ARG A 53 -0.16 -12.49 -6.62
CA ARG A 53 0.08 -12.30 -8.06
C ARG A 53 -0.94 -11.34 -8.68
N GLU A 54 -2.22 -11.47 -8.35
CA GLU A 54 -3.27 -10.56 -8.82
C GLU A 54 -3.04 -9.13 -8.32
N ARG A 55 -2.64 -8.97 -7.05
CA ARG A 55 -2.28 -7.68 -6.47
C ARG A 55 -1.10 -7.05 -7.21
N SER A 56 -0.03 -7.81 -7.47
CA SER A 56 1.12 -7.32 -8.25
C SER A 56 0.72 -6.92 -9.68
N ALA A 57 -0.20 -7.66 -10.32
CA ALA A 57 -0.70 -7.31 -11.64
C ALA A 57 -1.50 -5.99 -11.63
N PHE A 58 -2.37 -5.79 -10.65
CA PHE A 58 -3.11 -4.52 -10.50
C PHE A 58 -2.19 -3.35 -10.12
N ARG A 59 -1.20 -3.57 -9.26
CA ARG A 59 -0.16 -2.58 -8.96
C ARG A 59 0.62 -2.18 -10.20
N LYS A 60 0.96 -3.15 -11.06
CA LYS A 60 1.60 -2.87 -12.35
C LYS A 60 0.68 -2.07 -13.27
N GLN A 61 -0.60 -2.42 -13.39
CA GLN A 61 -1.57 -1.66 -14.20
C GLN A 61 -1.74 -0.22 -13.69
N ILE A 62 -1.79 -0.03 -12.36
CA ILE A 62 -1.77 1.30 -11.75
C ILE A 62 -0.48 2.01 -12.10
N GLY A 63 0.67 1.35 -11.99
CA GLY A 63 1.98 1.86 -12.36
C GLY A 63 2.10 2.24 -13.84
N ASP A 64 1.47 1.49 -14.75
CA ASP A 64 1.46 1.75 -16.19
C ASP A 64 0.54 2.94 -16.54
N LEU A 65 -0.64 3.03 -15.90
CA LEU A 65 -1.57 4.16 -16.04
C LEU A 65 -1.01 5.45 -15.42
N LEU A 66 -0.36 5.36 -14.27
CA LEU A 66 0.36 6.46 -13.63
C LEU A 66 1.71 6.75 -14.29
N GLY A 67 2.32 5.78 -14.96
CA GLY A 67 3.58 5.93 -15.70
C GLY A 67 3.37 6.60 -17.06
N SER A 68 2.22 6.36 -17.69
CA SER A 68 1.73 7.16 -18.83
C SER A 68 1.29 8.58 -18.42
N SER A 69 1.20 8.86 -17.11
CA SER A 69 1.00 10.18 -16.50
C SER A 69 2.07 10.47 -15.44
N ARG A 70 3.37 10.24 -15.74
CA ARG A 70 4.55 10.39 -14.84
C ARG A 70 4.23 10.87 -13.40
N MET A 71 4.09 9.94 -12.45
CA MET A 71 4.75 9.92 -11.13
C MET A 71 4.22 8.76 -10.25
N HIS A 72 5.07 7.72 -10.13
CA HIS A 72 5.26 6.71 -9.08
C HIS A 72 4.08 6.14 -8.22
N SER A 73 4.02 4.80 -8.14
CA SER A 73 3.06 3.98 -7.38
C SER A 73 3.25 4.04 -5.84
N PRO A 74 2.20 4.31 -5.02
CA PRO A 74 2.26 4.54 -3.55
C PRO A 74 2.79 3.45 -2.62
N ALA A 75 2.91 2.19 -3.05
CA ALA A 75 3.29 1.08 -2.15
C ALA A 75 4.52 0.28 -2.61
N GLU A 76 5.06 0.55 -3.80
CA GLU A 76 6.30 -0.06 -4.31
C GLU A 76 7.45 0.94 -4.48
N VAL A 77 7.20 2.26 -4.33
CA VAL A 77 8.23 3.31 -4.48
C VAL A 77 8.49 4.09 -3.19
N TRP A 78 7.62 3.95 -2.19
CA TRP A 78 7.60 4.81 -1.02
C TRP A 78 8.15 4.04 0.16
N GLN A 79 9.24 4.56 0.71
CA GLN A 79 9.83 4.06 1.94
C GLN A 79 9.51 5.04 3.07
N PRO A 80 9.58 4.61 4.33
CA PRO A 80 9.57 5.54 5.43
C PRO A 80 10.60 6.65 5.24
N GLY A 81 10.19 7.90 5.39
CA GLY A 81 11.03 9.06 5.07
C GLY A 81 10.23 10.35 4.90
N VAL A 82 10.95 11.42 4.58
CA VAL A 82 10.36 12.75 4.37
C VAL A 82 10.26 13.05 2.89
N TYR A 83 9.10 13.52 2.46
CA TYR A 83 8.77 13.82 1.08
C TYR A 83 8.17 15.22 0.97
N ASP A 84 8.33 15.88 -0.18
CA ASP A 84 7.58 17.06 -0.53
C ASP A 84 6.24 16.64 -1.16
N TYR A 85 5.15 16.75 -0.40
CA TYR A 85 3.79 16.41 -0.84
C TYR A 85 3.09 17.62 -1.45
N ARG A 86 2.52 17.44 -2.64
CA ARG A 86 1.66 18.40 -3.33
C ARG A 86 0.28 17.81 -3.52
N SER A 87 -0.72 18.43 -2.90
CA SER A 87 -2.12 18.04 -3.08
C SER A 87 -2.59 18.35 -4.51
N GLU A 88 -3.53 17.56 -5.04
CA GLU A 88 -4.16 17.86 -6.34
C GLU A 88 -5.01 19.15 -6.31
N VAL A 89 -5.56 19.50 -5.14
CA VAL A 89 -6.47 20.65 -4.98
C VAL A 89 -5.72 21.93 -4.59
N GLY A 90 -4.43 21.84 -4.26
CA GLY A 90 -3.62 22.94 -3.74
C GLY A 90 -2.28 23.09 -4.45
N SER A 91 -1.86 24.31 -4.73
CA SER A 91 -0.61 24.58 -5.44
C SER A 91 0.66 24.57 -4.58
N LYS A 92 0.52 24.54 -3.24
CA LYS A 92 1.67 24.58 -2.32
C LYS A 92 2.11 23.17 -1.95
N SER A 93 3.41 22.93 -2.09
CA SER A 93 4.06 21.72 -1.57
C SER A 93 4.30 21.86 -0.06
N VAL A 94 4.17 20.75 0.67
CA VAL A 94 4.40 20.66 2.12
C VAL A 94 5.23 19.43 2.45
N ARG A 95 6.12 19.52 3.44
CA ARG A 95 6.89 18.37 3.89
C ARG A 95 6.00 17.37 4.61
N ALA A 96 5.76 16.23 3.99
CA ALA A 96 5.02 15.12 4.57
C ALA A 96 5.99 14.03 5.03
N ARG A 97 5.75 13.48 6.22
CA ARG A 97 6.52 12.32 6.71
C ARG A 97 5.73 11.04 6.47
N VAL A 98 6.34 10.09 5.80
CA VAL A 98 5.81 8.75 5.56
C VAL A 98 6.43 7.79 6.60
N VAL A 99 5.60 7.00 7.28
CA VAL A 99 6.02 6.01 8.28
C VAL A 99 5.33 4.68 8.03
N ALA A 100 5.94 3.58 8.49
CA ALA A 100 5.29 2.28 8.50
C ALA A 100 4.24 2.21 9.61
N GLY A 101 3.02 1.80 9.28
CA GLY A 101 1.93 1.56 10.21
C GLY A 101 1.41 0.12 10.13
N PRO A 102 0.49 -0.27 11.05
CA PRO A 102 0.00 -1.64 11.17
C PRO A 102 -0.78 -2.15 9.94
N LEU A 103 -1.31 -1.22 9.13
CA LEU A 103 -2.13 -1.52 7.94
C LEU A 103 -1.51 -0.97 6.64
N GLY A 104 -0.22 -0.59 6.65
CA GLY A 104 0.47 0.01 5.51
C GLY A 104 1.15 1.34 5.86
N LEU A 105 1.53 2.11 4.85
CA LEU A 105 2.22 3.39 5.04
C LEU A 105 1.25 4.50 5.47
N LEU A 106 1.65 5.23 6.50
CA LEU A 106 0.95 6.39 7.04
C LEU A 106 1.71 7.66 6.71
N VAL A 107 0.97 8.74 6.46
CA VAL A 107 1.51 10.04 6.10
C VAL A 107 1.08 11.07 7.13
N HIS A 108 2.05 11.79 7.67
CA HIS A 108 1.86 12.95 8.52
C HIS A 108 2.05 14.21 7.70
N ILE A 109 0.97 14.98 7.52
CA ILE A 109 0.99 16.27 6.82
C ILE A 109 0.91 17.39 7.86
N PRO A 110 1.78 18.42 7.80
CA PRO A 110 1.70 19.57 8.68
C PRO A 110 0.31 20.22 8.63
N GLY A 111 -0.27 20.47 9.81
CA GLY A 111 -1.62 21.03 9.93
C GLY A 111 -2.76 19.99 9.95
N GLN A 112 -2.47 18.71 9.72
CA GLN A 112 -3.43 17.63 9.97
C GLN A 112 -3.18 17.00 11.33
N SER A 113 -4.26 16.82 12.11
CA SER A 113 -4.19 16.27 13.47
C SER A 113 -3.93 14.76 13.51
N ARG A 114 -4.14 14.06 12.39
CA ARG A 114 -4.02 12.60 12.31
C ARG A 114 -3.22 12.19 11.09
N ALA A 115 -2.44 11.13 11.25
CA ALA A 115 -1.82 10.45 10.13
C ALA A 115 -2.90 9.80 9.27
N VAL A 116 -2.74 9.87 7.95
CA VAL A 116 -3.65 9.26 6.99
C VAL A 116 -2.91 8.21 6.17
N ARG A 117 -3.62 7.21 5.67
CA ARG A 117 -2.97 6.18 4.83
C ARG A 117 -2.53 6.81 3.51
N ILE A 118 -1.30 6.52 3.07
CA ILE A 118 -0.74 7.12 1.85
C ILE A 118 -1.62 6.87 0.61
N GLU A 119 -2.28 5.71 0.58
CA GLU A 119 -3.21 5.30 -0.48
C GLU A 119 -4.49 6.15 -0.56
N THR A 120 -4.85 6.82 0.54
CA THR A 120 -6.04 7.68 0.64
C THR A 120 -5.76 9.14 0.24
N LEU A 121 -4.49 9.50 0.05
CA LEU A 121 -4.11 10.84 -0.34
C LEU A 121 -4.17 11.02 -1.87
N ALA A 122 -4.83 12.10 -2.29
CA ALA A 122 -4.82 12.58 -3.66
C ALA A 122 -3.75 13.67 -3.80
N GLY A 123 -2.66 13.35 -4.50
CA GLY A 123 -1.52 14.24 -4.65
C GLY A 123 -0.28 13.52 -5.14
N THR A 124 0.72 14.33 -5.47
CA THR A 124 2.06 13.87 -5.82
C THR A 124 2.96 14.02 -4.61
N PHE A 125 4.00 13.20 -4.50
CA PHE A 125 5.09 13.55 -3.64
C PHE A 125 6.45 13.29 -4.29
N ASP A 126 7.38 14.17 -3.96
CA ASP A 126 8.74 14.23 -4.48
C ASP A 126 9.71 13.86 -3.34
N GLY A 127 10.56 12.85 -3.52
CA GLY A 127 11.48 12.38 -2.48
C GLY A 127 11.81 10.87 -2.57
N PRO A 128 12.40 10.27 -1.50
CA PRO A 128 12.59 10.84 -0.17
C PRO A 128 13.72 11.89 -0.12
N LEU A 129 13.45 13.01 0.54
CA LEU A 129 14.41 14.07 0.85
C LEU A 129 15.34 13.68 2.00
N ALA A 130 14.86 12.80 2.88
CA ALA A 130 15.61 12.16 3.94
C ALA A 130 14.95 10.80 4.24
N SER A 131 15.76 9.74 4.34
CA SER A 131 15.29 8.44 4.81
C SER A 131 15.16 8.47 6.33
N ASP A 132 14.09 7.88 6.88
CA ASP A 132 14.05 7.57 8.31
C ASP A 132 14.93 6.33 8.51
N ASP A 133 16.23 6.55 8.77
CA ASP A 133 17.09 5.50 9.27
C ASP A 133 16.45 4.99 10.55
N SER A 134 16.09 3.71 10.57
CA SER A 134 15.32 3.07 11.63
C SER A 134 16.18 2.82 12.88
N THR A 135 17.01 3.78 13.25
CA THR A 135 17.93 3.77 14.37
C THR A 135 17.99 5.18 14.94
N SER A 136 17.13 5.44 15.95
CA SER A 136 17.34 6.36 17.09
C SER A 136 16.06 7.12 17.48
N TYR A 137 15.06 6.43 18.04
CA TYR A 137 14.13 7.02 19.02
C TYR A 137 13.72 5.98 20.08
N LEU A 138 14.71 5.23 20.56
CA LEU A 138 14.67 4.60 21.88
C LEU A 138 15.90 5.10 22.66
N ALA A 139 15.79 6.32 23.18
CA ALA A 139 16.53 6.85 24.32
C ALA A 139 15.74 8.03 24.88
#